data_AF-A0A2V5V8D6-F1
#
_entry.id   AF-A0A2V5V8D6-F1
#
_cell.length_a   1.000
_cell.length_b   1.000
_cell.length_c   1.000
_cell.angle_alpha   90.00
_cell.angle_beta   90.00
_cell.angle_gamma   90.00
#
_symmetry.space_group_name_H-M   'P 1'
#
loop_
_entity.id
_entity.type
_entity.pdbx_description
1 polymer ?
#
loop_
_entity_poly.entity_id
_entity_poly.type
_entity_poly.pdbx_seq_one_letter_code
_entity_poly.pdbx_strand_id
1 'polypeptide(L)'
;MNPEMEVGTDKKALHINLDVTKYGTFAEIGAGQEVARRFFRVGGAASTIAKTMSAYDMTFSDAIYGPTDRYVSRVRLQTMLDHEYDLLVERLATKLGAEKA
;
A
#
# COMPACT_ATOMS: atom_id res chain seq x y z
N MET A 1 14.95 13.83 -14.13
CA MET A 1 13.47 13.80 -13.99
C MET A 1 12.94 15.21 -14.25
N ASN A 2 11.87 15.37 -15.03
CA ASN A 2 11.32 16.69 -15.38
C ASN A 2 10.50 17.25 -14.19
N PRO A 3 10.78 18.46 -13.65
CA PRO A 3 10.07 19.02 -12.50
C PRO A 3 8.54 19.09 -12.69
N GLU A 4 8.07 19.33 -13.91
CA GLU A 4 6.65 19.37 -14.24
C GLU A 4 5.96 18.01 -14.07
N MET A 5 6.66 16.91 -14.38
CA MET A 5 6.16 15.55 -14.15
C MET A 5 6.10 15.21 -12.65
N GLU A 6 7.05 15.73 -11.87
CA GLU A 6 7.07 15.54 -10.42
C GLU A 6 5.90 16.30 -9.76
N VAL A 7 5.66 17.55 -10.18
CA VAL A 7 4.46 18.31 -9.76
C VAL A 7 3.17 17.57 -10.14
N GLY A 8 3.10 16.95 -11.32
CA GLY A 8 1.95 16.14 -11.73
C GLY A 8 1.73 14.89 -10.87
N THR A 9 2.82 14.19 -10.53
CA THR A 9 2.77 12.97 -9.70
C THR A 9 2.41 13.29 -8.26
N ASP A 10 2.99 14.34 -7.70
CA ASP A 10 2.71 14.81 -6.34
C ASP A 10 1.26 15.28 -6.21
N LYS A 11 0.76 16.06 -7.18
CA LYS A 11 -0.65 16.48 -7.23
C LYS A 11 -1.59 15.28 -7.28
N LYS A 12 -1.26 14.25 -8.06
CA LYS A 12 -2.06 13.02 -8.13
C LYS A 12 -2.06 12.28 -6.79
N ALA A 13 -0.91 12.11 -6.15
CA ALA A 13 -0.81 11.45 -4.85
C ALA A 13 -1.60 12.22 -3.78
N LEU A 14 -1.50 13.55 -3.76
CA LEU A 14 -2.27 14.38 -2.84
C LEU A 14 -3.77 14.25 -3.09
N HIS A 15 -4.22 14.25 -4.35
CA HIS A 15 -5.63 14.07 -4.67
C HIS A 15 -6.17 12.74 -4.14
N ILE A 16 -5.39 11.65 -4.25
CA ILE A 16 -5.78 10.35 -3.70
C ILE A 16 -5.80 10.40 -2.16
N ASN A 17 -4.83 11.07 -1.52
CA ASN A 17 -4.79 11.22 -0.06
C ASN A 17 -6.00 11.96 0.52
N LEU A 18 -6.63 12.83 -0.28
CA LEU A 18 -7.82 13.59 0.12
C LEU A 18 -9.13 12.87 -0.25
N ASP A 19 -9.07 11.76 -0.98
CA ASP A 19 -10.24 10.96 -1.35
C ASP A 19 -10.58 9.99 -0.21
N VAL A 20 -11.61 10.33 0.57
CA VAL A 20 -12.08 9.55 1.73
C VAL A 20 -12.63 8.16 1.37
N THR A 21 -12.84 7.87 0.09
CA THR A 21 -13.25 6.54 -0.39
C THR A 21 -12.07 5.58 -0.54
N LYS A 22 -10.84 6.09 -0.44
CA LYS A 22 -9.61 5.32 -0.62
C LYS A 22 -8.88 5.22 0.71
N TYR A 23 -8.96 4.04 1.31
CA TYR A 23 -8.25 3.72 2.54
C TYR A 23 -7.78 2.27 2.52
N GLY A 24 -6.52 2.03 2.84
CA GLY A 24 -6.02 0.67 2.94
C GLY A 24 -4.51 0.54 3.01
N THR A 25 -4.00 -0.57 2.47
CA THR A 25 -2.60 -0.95 2.57
C THR A 25 -1.89 -0.77 1.24
N PHE A 26 -0.68 -0.21 1.26
CA PHE A 26 0.26 -0.29 0.13
C PHE A 26 1.13 -1.54 0.26
N ALA A 27 1.11 -2.42 -0.75
CA ALA A 27 2.00 -3.57 -0.85
C ALA A 27 2.95 -3.39 -2.04
N GLU A 28 4.27 -3.38 -1.79
CA GLU A 28 5.28 -3.10 -2.80
C GLU A 28 6.35 -4.19 -2.86
N ILE A 29 6.75 -4.57 -4.08
CA ILE A 29 7.85 -5.49 -4.37
C ILE A 29 8.95 -4.77 -5.16
N GLY A 30 10.22 -5.04 -4.84
CA GLY A 30 11.38 -4.68 -5.68
C GLY A 30 11.71 -3.20 -5.85
N ALA A 31 11.00 -2.25 -5.23
CA ALA A 31 11.07 -0.81 -5.59
C ALA A 31 11.34 0.16 -4.42
N GLY A 32 11.90 -0.28 -3.29
CA GLY A 32 12.34 0.64 -2.24
C GLY A 32 11.22 1.34 -1.45
N GLN A 33 9.96 0.91 -1.59
CA GLN A 33 8.78 1.57 -1.02
C GLN A 33 8.55 3.02 -1.49
N GLU A 34 8.96 3.35 -2.71
CA GLU A 34 8.87 4.73 -3.22
C GLU A 34 7.43 5.20 -3.47
N VAL A 35 6.46 4.29 -3.67
CA VAL A 35 5.05 4.67 -3.83
C VAL A 35 4.51 5.16 -2.50
N ALA A 36 4.64 4.36 -1.43
CA ALA A 36 4.27 4.78 -0.08
C ALA A 36 4.98 6.07 0.33
N ARG A 37 6.31 6.17 0.08
CA ARG A 37 7.10 7.37 0.41
C ARG A 37 6.53 8.63 -0.24
N ARG A 38 6.13 8.55 -1.51
CA ARG A 38 5.52 9.68 -2.24
C ARG A 38 4.23 10.14 -1.56
N PHE A 39 3.36 9.22 -1.16
CA PHE A 39 2.10 9.52 -0.51
C PHE A 39 2.31 10.15 0.87
N PHE A 40 3.32 9.70 1.63
CA PHE A 40 3.70 10.35 2.88
C PHE A 40 4.24 11.77 2.64
N ARG A 41 5.07 11.96 1.62
CA ARG A 41 5.73 13.25 1.32
C ARG A 41 4.74 14.38 1.03
N VAL A 42 3.66 14.09 0.29
CA VAL A 42 2.71 15.12 -0.16
C VAL A 42 1.67 15.51 0.91
N GLY A 43 1.61 14.79 2.04
CA GLY A 43 0.67 15.05 3.13
C GLY A 43 -0.73 14.45 2.90
N GLY A 44 -1.54 14.37 3.97
CA GLY A 44 -2.89 13.77 3.95
C GLY A 44 -2.92 12.23 4.04
N ALA A 45 -1.76 11.57 4.06
CA ALA A 45 -1.66 10.11 4.04
C ALA A 45 -2.40 9.38 5.18
N ALA A 46 -2.62 10.01 6.34
CA ALA A 46 -3.35 9.40 7.45
C ALA A 46 -4.80 9.02 7.09
N SER A 47 -5.40 9.73 6.12
CA SER A 47 -6.76 9.47 5.64
C SER A 47 -6.83 8.38 4.56
N THR A 48 -5.67 7.83 4.13
CA THR A 48 -5.59 6.89 3.00
C THR A 48 -4.76 5.65 3.30
N ILE A 49 -3.74 5.75 4.15
CA ILE A 49 -2.80 4.68 4.43
C ILE A 49 -3.06 4.13 5.83
N ALA A 50 -3.56 2.90 5.89
CA ALA A 50 -3.63 2.09 7.11
C ALA A 50 -2.26 1.46 7.42
N LYS A 51 -1.58 0.96 6.38
CA LYS A 51 -0.31 0.25 6.48
C LYS A 51 0.47 0.34 5.18
N THR A 52 1.80 0.24 5.26
CA THR A 52 2.68 0.06 4.10
C THR A 52 3.52 -1.20 4.32
N MET A 53 3.69 -1.99 3.28
CA MET A 53 4.28 -3.32 3.40
C MET A 53 5.19 -3.67 2.23
N SER A 54 6.39 -4.15 2.58
CA SER A 54 7.37 -4.73 1.67
C SER A 54 8.18 -5.79 2.39
N ALA A 55 8.40 -6.92 1.74
CA ALA A 55 9.27 -7.97 2.24
C ALA A 55 10.42 -8.16 1.23
N TYR A 56 11.63 -7.72 1.61
CA TYR A 56 12.82 -7.82 0.77
C TYR A 56 13.54 -9.15 0.93
N ASP A 57 13.59 -9.66 2.16
CA ASP A 57 14.14 -10.96 2.44
C ASP A 57 13.16 -12.05 2.01
N MET A 58 13.65 -13.04 1.27
CA MET A 58 12.82 -14.12 0.74
C MET A 58 12.23 -14.98 1.86
N THR A 59 12.99 -15.25 2.91
CA THR A 59 12.55 -16.07 4.06
C THR A 59 11.45 -15.34 4.82
N PHE A 60 11.63 -14.03 5.05
CA PHE A 60 10.61 -13.21 5.70
C PHE A 60 9.35 -13.07 4.83
N SER A 61 9.53 -12.91 3.52
CA SER A 61 8.42 -12.89 2.55
C SER A 61 7.65 -14.21 2.58
N ASP A 62 8.33 -15.34 2.61
CA ASP A 62 7.71 -16.66 2.64
C ASP A 62 7.00 -16.96 3.96
N ALA A 63 7.54 -16.48 5.07
CA ALA A 63 6.91 -16.62 6.38
C ALA A 63 5.54 -15.91 6.44
N ILE A 64 5.35 -14.85 5.66
CA ILE A 64 4.11 -14.06 5.64
C ILE A 64 3.18 -14.53 4.50
N TYR A 65 3.73 -14.68 3.29
CA TYR A 65 2.95 -14.86 2.06
C TYR A 65 3.09 -16.26 1.43
N GLY A 66 3.85 -17.17 2.06
CA GLY A 66 4.18 -18.48 1.52
C GLY A 66 5.22 -18.44 0.39
N PRO A 67 5.75 -19.61 -0.02
CA PRO A 67 6.75 -19.70 -1.09
C PRO A 67 6.17 -19.32 -2.46
N THR A 68 7.04 -18.89 -3.38
CA THR A 68 6.67 -18.61 -4.78
C THR A 68 7.82 -18.91 -5.72
N ASP A 69 7.53 -19.21 -6.99
CA ASP A 69 8.56 -19.45 -8.00
C ASP A 69 9.41 -18.21 -8.32
N ARG A 70 8.78 -17.02 -8.31
CA ARG A 70 9.44 -15.74 -8.58
C ARG A 70 8.94 -14.65 -7.65
N TYR A 71 9.85 -14.10 -6.84
CA TYR A 71 9.53 -13.08 -5.83
C TYR A 71 9.23 -11.71 -6.44
N VAL A 72 9.75 -11.41 -7.64
CA VAL A 72 9.33 -10.26 -8.42
C VAL A 72 8.44 -10.75 -9.56
N SER A 73 7.16 -10.91 -9.27
CA SER A 73 6.18 -11.40 -10.23
C SER A 73 4.77 -10.90 -9.91
N ARG A 74 3.88 -10.98 -10.91
CA ARG A 74 2.45 -10.73 -10.71
C ARG A 74 1.86 -11.66 -9.65
N VAL A 75 2.25 -12.93 -9.66
CA VAL A 75 1.73 -13.94 -8.72
C VAL A 75 2.07 -13.52 -7.28
N ARG A 76 3.35 -13.22 -7.00
CA ARG A 76 3.75 -12.74 -5.67
C ARG A 76 3.01 -11.48 -5.26
N LEU A 77 2.92 -10.49 -6.16
CA LEU A 77 2.22 -9.24 -5.86
C LEU A 77 0.74 -9.48 -5.53
N GLN A 78 0.06 -10.35 -6.28
CA GLN A 78 -1.33 -10.68 -6.02
C GLN A 78 -1.49 -11.36 -4.65
N THR A 79 -0.65 -12.33 -4.32
CA THR A 79 -0.65 -13.00 -3.00
C THR A 79 -0.47 -11.99 -1.85
N MET A 80 0.43 -11.03 -2.03
CA MET A 80 0.59 -9.95 -1.04
C MET A 80 -0.68 -9.10 -0.95
N LEU A 81 -1.24 -8.65 -2.07
CA LEU A 81 -2.44 -7.82 -2.08
C LEU A 81 -3.64 -8.52 -1.40
N ASP A 82 -3.85 -9.80 -1.70
CA ASP A 82 -4.96 -10.58 -1.12
C ASP A 82 -4.79 -10.72 0.40
N HIS A 83 -3.60 -11.13 0.86
CA HIS A 83 -3.30 -11.26 2.29
C HIS A 83 -3.44 -9.92 3.03
N GLU A 84 -2.90 -8.84 2.47
CA GLU A 84 -2.94 -7.52 3.08
C GLU A 84 -4.35 -6.93 3.12
N TYR A 85 -5.18 -7.25 2.11
CA TYR A 85 -6.58 -6.84 2.06
C TYR A 85 -7.42 -7.60 3.10
N ASP A 86 -7.28 -8.92 3.18
CA ASP A 86 -8.00 -9.73 4.16
C ASP A 86 -7.67 -9.30 5.59
N LEU A 87 -6.39 -9.04 5.87
CA LEU A 87 -5.95 -8.53 7.17
C LEU A 87 -6.49 -7.12 7.47
N LEU A 88 -6.59 -6.25 6.46
CA LEU A 88 -7.22 -4.93 6.60
C LEU A 88 -8.69 -5.08 7.00
N VAL A 89 -9.43 -5.94 6.32
CA VAL A 89 -10.85 -6.22 6.60
C VAL A 89 -11.01 -6.84 7.99
N GLU A 90 -10.22 -7.86 8.34
CA GLU A 90 -10.23 -8.51 9.67
C GLU A 90 -10.08 -7.48 10.80
N ARG A 91 -9.17 -6.51 10.64
CA ARG A 91 -8.82 -5.57 11.70
C ARG A 91 -9.75 -4.38 11.79
N LEU A 92 -10.34 -3.96 10.67
CA LEU A 92 -11.05 -2.70 10.57
C LEU A 92 -12.54 -2.82 10.29
N ALA A 93 -13.02 -3.93 9.72
CA ALA A 93 -14.44 -4.08 9.37
C ALA A 93 -15.36 -3.82 10.56
N THR A 94 -15.00 -4.33 11.74
CA THR A 94 -15.80 -4.16 12.97
C THR A 94 -15.69 -2.74 13.57
N LYS A 95 -14.57 -2.03 13.36
CA LYS A 95 -14.31 -0.71 13.96
C LYS A 95 -14.78 0.45 13.08
N LEU A 96 -14.50 0.41 11.77
CA LEU A 96 -14.88 1.50 10.86
C LEU A 96 -16.40 1.58 10.63
N GLY A 97 -17.12 0.44 10.71
CA GLY A 97 -18.58 0.43 10.58
C GLY A 97 -19.32 1.15 11.72
N ALA A 98 -18.67 1.35 12.88
CA ALA A 98 -19.26 2.01 14.04
C ALA A 98 -18.97 3.52 14.12
N GLU A 99 -17.89 4.00 13.50
CA GLU A 99 -17.48 5.42 13.56
C GLU A 99 -17.89 6.26 12.33
N LYS A 100 -18.37 5.61 11.26
CA LYS A 100 -18.85 6.30 10.04
C LYS A 100 -20.37 6.18 9.80
N ALA A 101 -21.14 5.77 10.81
CA ALA A 101 -22.61 5.72 10.78
C ALA A 101 -23.23 6.95 11.46
#